data_AF-A0A1J5Q7W6-F1
#
_entry.id   AF-A0A1J5Q7W6-F1
#
_cell.length_a   1.000
_cell.length_b   1.000
_cell.length_c   1.000
_cell.angle_alpha   90.00
_cell.angle_beta   90.00
_cell.angle_gamma   90.00
#
_symmetry.space_group_name_H-M   'P 1'
#
loop_
_entity.id
_entity.type
_entity.pdbx_description
1 polymer ?
#
loop_
_entity_poly.entity_id
_entity_poly.type
_entity_poly.pdbx_seq_one_letter_code
_entity_poly.pdbx_strand_id
1 'polypeptide(L)' 'MFSSNVGVRGGVASVRSYIPELLEDVWSGAIEPGLVFDLVLPLDQVAEAYAAMDERRAIKSMLRPATA' A
#
# COMPACT_ATOMS: atom_id res chain seq x y z
N MET A 1 3.79 26.04 21.18
CA MET A 1 3.04 24.76 21.16
C MET A 1 1.64 24.92 21.72
N PHE A 2 1.46 25.46 22.94
CA PHE A 2 0.13 25.72 23.53
C PHE A 2 -0.66 26.88 22.89
N SER A 3 -0.02 27.90 22.31
CA SER A 3 -0.73 28.97 21.58
C SER A 3 -1.30 28.52 20.22
N SER A 4 -0.76 27.42 19.68
CA SER A 4 -1.12 26.89 18.35
C SER A 4 -2.08 25.69 18.42
N ASN A 5 -2.31 25.13 19.63
CA ASN A 5 -3.12 23.93 19.86
C ASN A 5 -2.77 22.74 18.93
N VAL A 6 -1.48 22.56 18.61
CA VAL A 6 -1.01 21.48 17.72
C VAL A 6 -0.73 20.20 18.52
N GLY A 7 -1.37 19.10 18.14
CA GLY A 7 -1.11 17.76 18.67
C GLY A 7 -0.42 16.85 17.66
N VAL A 8 0.60 16.10 18.10
CA VAL A 8 1.31 15.12 17.28
C VAL A 8 0.66 13.75 17.48
N ARG A 9 0.36 13.05 16.38
CA ARG A 9 -0.19 11.68 16.39
C ARG A 9 0.76 10.76 15.63
N GLY A 10 1.10 9.63 16.23
CA GLY A 10 1.90 8.58 15.62
C GLY A 10 1.51 7.23 16.20
N GLY A 11 1.50 6.19 15.36
CA GLY A 11 1.09 4.85 15.75
C GLY A 11 0.93 3.94 14.55
N VAL A 12 0.76 2.65 14.83
CA VAL A 12 0.45 1.66 13.79
C VAL A 12 -0.96 1.94 13.24
N ALA A 13 -1.15 1.70 11.94
CA ALA A 13 -2.46 1.83 11.33
C ALA A 13 -3.48 0.88 11.98
N SER A 14 -4.62 1.41 12.45
CA SER A 14 -5.73 0.61 12.97
C SER A 14 -6.55 -0.01 11.84
N VAL A 15 -5.95 -0.95 11.11
CA VAL A 15 -6.47 -1.47 9.84
C VAL A 15 -7.92 -1.96 9.96
N ARG A 16 -8.26 -2.71 11.02
CA ARG A 16 -9.62 -3.24 11.24
C ARG A 16 -10.68 -2.16 11.40
N SER A 17 -10.32 -0.99 11.90
CA SER A 17 -11.25 0.13 12.05
C SER A 17 -11.60 0.77 10.71
N TYR A 18 -10.68 0.75 9.74
CA TYR A 18 -10.83 1.42 8.45
C TYR A 18 -11.32 0.50 7.32
N ILE A 19 -11.10 -0.83 7.43
CA ILE A 19 -11.50 -1.79 6.37
C ILE A 19 -12.96 -1.66 5.93
N PRO A 20 -13.98 -1.56 6.82
CA PRO A 20 -15.37 -1.59 6.37
C PRO A 20 -15.73 -0.47 5.39
N GLU A 21 -15.24 0.75 5.64
CA GLU A 21 -15.42 1.91 4.77
C GLU A 21 -14.58 1.78 3.49
N LEU A 22 -13.27 1.55 3.63
CA LEU A 22 -12.36 1.51 2.49
C LEU A 22 -12.67 0.37 1.51
N LEU A 23 -13.22 -0.75 1.98
CA LEU A 23 -13.60 -1.85 1.10
C LEU A 23 -14.73 -1.43 0.14
N GLU A 24 -15.72 -0.68 0.63
CA GLU A 24 -16.84 -0.19 -0.19
C GLU A 24 -16.34 0.85 -1.21
N ASP A 25 -15.46 1.75 -0.80
CA ASP A 25 -14.88 2.77 -1.67
C ASP A 25 -14.05 2.14 -2.81
N VAL A 26 -13.29 1.08 -2.51
CA VAL A 26 -12.54 0.34 -3.54
C VAL A 26 -13.49 -0.42 -4.46
N TRP A 27 -14.51 -1.08 -3.91
CA TRP A 27 -15.45 -1.88 -4.68
C TRP A 27 -16.31 -1.05 -5.63
N SER A 28 -16.75 0.12 -5.19
CA SER A 28 -17.51 1.08 -6.00
C SER A 28 -16.64 1.80 -7.04
N GLY A 29 -15.32 1.74 -6.90
CA GLY A 29 -14.38 2.52 -7.71
C GLY A 29 -14.29 3.99 -7.31
N ALA A 30 -14.82 4.38 -6.14
CA ALA A 30 -14.64 5.72 -5.59
C ALA A 30 -13.16 6.03 -5.31
N ILE A 31 -12.38 5.00 -4.97
CA ILE A 31 -10.91 5.06 -4.92
C ILE A 31 -10.28 3.89 -5.67
N GLU A 32 -9.14 4.15 -6.32
CA GLU A 32 -8.41 3.17 -7.11
C GLU A 32 -6.99 2.94 -6.53
N PRO A 33 -6.85 2.25 -5.39
CA PRO A 33 -5.55 2.06 -4.75
C PRO A 33 -4.60 1.21 -5.58
N GLY A 34 -5.11 0.47 -6.58
CA GLY A 34 -4.30 -0.32 -7.51
C GLY A 34 -3.32 0.52 -8.34
N LEU A 35 -3.57 1.81 -8.52
CA LEU A 35 -2.71 2.71 -9.32
C LEU A 35 -1.31 2.91 -8.73
N VAL A 36 -1.11 2.60 -7.44
CA VAL A 36 0.21 2.71 -6.81
C VAL A 36 1.18 1.61 -7.26
N PHE A 37 0.66 0.49 -7.80
CA PHE A 37 1.50 -0.60 -8.27
C PHE A 37 2.10 -0.29 -9.64
N ASP A 38 3.42 -0.10 -9.66
CA ASP A 38 4.18 0.29 -10.85
C ASP A 38 5.12 -0.81 -11.36
N LEU A 39 5.26 -1.91 -10.61
CA LEU A 39 6.03 -3.08 -10.99
C LEU A 39 5.27 -4.37 -10.68
N VAL A 40 5.15 -5.27 -11.67
CA VAL A 40 4.53 -6.59 -11.51
C VAL A 40 5.53 -7.67 -11.87
N LEU A 41 5.79 -8.59 -10.93
CA LEU A 41 6.73 -9.70 -11.12
C LEU A 41 6.09 -11.04 -10.73
N PRO A 42 6.56 -12.17 -11.27
CA PRO A 42 6.18 -13.49 -10.76
C PRO A 42 6.71 -13.71 -9.32
N LEU A 43 6.04 -14.56 -8.54
CA LEU A 43 6.36 -14.81 -7.14
C LEU A 43 7.78 -15.32 -6.90
N ASP A 44 8.35 -16.07 -7.85
CA ASP A 44 9.73 -16.57 -7.80
C ASP A 44 10.79 -15.46 -7.88
N GLN A 45 10.41 -14.26 -8.32
CA GLN A 45 11.25 -13.06 -8.39
C GLN A 45 11.03 -12.10 -7.22
N VAL A 46 10.55 -12.59 -6.06
CA VAL A 46 10.33 -11.77 -4.86
C VAL A 46 11.57 -10.97 -4.43
N ALA A 47 12.78 -11.53 -4.57
CA ALA A 47 14.01 -10.85 -4.21
C ALA A 47 14.23 -9.57 -5.04
N GLU A 48 13.95 -9.62 -6.34
CA GLU A 48 14.05 -8.45 -7.23
C GLU A 48 12.97 -7.42 -6.89
N ALA A 49 11.74 -7.85 -6.56
CA ALA A 49 10.68 -6.94 -6.14
C ALA A 49 11.06 -6.12 -4.89
N TYR A 50 11.80 -6.72 -3.95
CA TYR A 50 12.36 -6.03 -2.80
C TYR A 50 13.49 -5.08 -3.19
N ALA A 51 14.47 -5.55 -3.97
CA ALA A 51 15.58 -4.73 -4.43
C ALA A 51 15.09 -3.48 -5.20
N ALA A 52 14.10 -3.64 -6.07
CA ALA A 52 13.51 -2.54 -6.83
C ALA A 52 12.87 -1.47 -5.93
N MET A 53 12.22 -1.84 -4.83
CA MET A 53 11.65 -0.87 -3.88
C MET A 53 12.74 -0.19 -3.02
N ASP A 54 13.76 -0.95 -2.59
CA ASP A 54 14.87 -0.43 -1.78
C ASP A 54 15.72 0.59 -2.58
N GLU A 55 16.05 0.24 -3.83
CA GLU A 55 16.80 1.08 -4.76
C GLU A 55 15.94 2.19 -5.41
N ARG A 56 14.65 2.28 -5.03
CA ARG A 56 13.68 3.24 -5.57
C ARG A 56 13.50 3.20 -7.09
N ARG A 57 13.64 2.01 -7.68
CA ARG A 57 13.25 1.72 -9.08
C ARG A 57 11.76 1.43 -9.21
N ALA A 58 11.09 1.07 -8.12
CA ALA A 58 9.65 0.88 -8.03
C ALA A 58 9.07 1.57 -6.78
N ILE A 59 7.86 2.12 -6.88
CA ILE A 59 7.07 2.69 -5.80
C ILE A 59 6.39 1.56 -5.01
N LYS A 60 5.72 0.64 -5.70
CA LYS A 60 5.04 -0.51 -5.11
C LYS A 60 5.05 -1.69 -6.07
N SER A 61 5.64 -2.80 -5.63
CA SER A 61 5.61 -4.05 -6.39
C SER A 61 4.39 -4.91 -6.06
N MET A 62 3.85 -5.59 -7.08
CA MET A 62 2.81 -6.61 -6.97
C MET A 62 3.37 -7.94 -7.47
N LEU A 63 3.28 -8.98 -6.65
CA LEU A 63 3.69 -10.33 -7.03
C LEU A 63 2.50 -11.13 -7.54
N ARG A 64 2.67 -11.81 -8.68
CA ARG A 64 1.69 -12.77 -9.20
C ARG A 64 2.14 -14.20 -8.88
N PRO A 65 1.40 -14.94 -8.04
CA PRO A 65 1.61 -16.37 -7.87
C PRO A 65 1.38 -17.11 -9.19
N ALA A 66 2.08 -18.23 -9.40
CA ALA A 66 1.70 -19.14 -10.46
C ALA A 66 0.27 -19.64 -10.19
N THR A 67 -0.61 -19.54 -11.19
CA THR A 67 -1.89 -20.24 -11.17
C THR A 67 -1.63 -21.73 -11.24
N ALA A 68 -2.25 -22.49 -10.34
CA ALA A 68 -2.36 -23.95 -10.47
C ALA A 68 -3.20 -24.33 -11.71
#